data_AF-A0A2D4KJS0-F1
#
_entry.id   AF-A0A2D4KJS0-F1
#
_cell.length_a   1.000
_cell.length_b   1.000
_cell.length_c   1.000
_cell.angle_alpha   90.00
_cell.angle_beta   90.00
_cell.angle_gamma   90.00
#
_symmetry.space_group_name_H-M   'P 1'
#
loop_
_entity.id
_entity.type
_entity.pdbx_description
1 polymer ?
#
loop_
_entity_poly.entity_id
_entity_poly.type
_entity_poly.pdbx_seq_one_letter_code
_entity_poly.pdbx_strand_id
1 'polypeptide(L)'
;INSGPILLREIDKFGKLAGLKINKEKTKIITKNCTKRQNEELSSKLGMQIMKKVKYLGIWLTAKCSSIKEDNYDKLILQIQKDLDNWAKIQFSLYFSPITKIIIFVPNGASQARKEIF
;
A
#
# COMPACT_ATOMS: atom_id res chain seq x y z
N ILE A 1 -3.79 4.21 -28.83
CA ILE A 1 -4.51 3.12 -28.12
C ILE A 1 -3.99 1.72 -28.51
N ASN A 2 -3.50 1.50 -29.74
CA ASN A 2 -3.07 0.18 -30.22
C ASN A 2 -1.81 -0.42 -29.54
N SER A 3 -1.03 0.37 -28.79
CA SER A 3 0.17 -0.11 -28.11
C SER A 3 -0.12 -1.05 -26.92
N GLY A 4 -1.22 -0.83 -26.19
CA GLY A 4 -1.55 -1.65 -25.00
C GLY A 4 -1.68 -3.15 -25.27
N PRO A 5 -2.46 -3.57 -26.29
CA PRO A 5 -2.56 -4.98 -26.67
C PRO A 5 -1.23 -5.61 -27.13
N ILE A 6 -0.35 -4.83 -27.76
CA ILE A 6 0.98 -5.30 -28.21
C ILE A 6 1.85 -5.61 -26.99
N LEU A 7 1.91 -4.66 -26.04
CA LEU A 7 2.64 -4.86 -24.79
C LEU A 7 2.13 -6.09 -24.02
N LEU A 8 0.82 -6.27 -23.92
CA LEU A 8 0.23 -7.40 -23.21
C LEU A 8 0.61 -8.74 -23.83
N ARG A 9 0.67 -8.82 -25.17
CA ARG A 9 1.13 -10.02 -25.89
C ARG A 9 2.58 -10.33 -25.60
N GLU A 10 3.43 -9.31 -25.52
CA GLU A 10 4.86 -9.51 -25.24
C GLU A 10 5.09 -9.96 -23.80
N ILE A 11 4.39 -9.36 -22.83
CA ILE A 11 4.43 -9.82 -21.43
C ILE A 11 3.92 -11.27 -21.33
N ASP A 12 2.88 -11.65 -22.08
CA ASP A 12 2.39 -13.03 -22.10
C ASP A 12 3.42 -14.02 -22.70
N LYS A 13 4.15 -13.63 -23.75
CA LYS A 13 5.25 -14.43 -24.30
C LYS A 13 6.36 -14.64 -23.27
N PHE A 14 6.84 -13.58 -22.63
CA PHE A 14 7.87 -13.67 -21.59
C PHE A 14 7.38 -14.45 -20.37
N GLY A 15 6.11 -14.25 -19.99
CA GLY A 15 5.46 -15.01 -18.93
C GLY A 15 5.47 -16.49 -19.22
N LYS A 16 5.07 -16.91 -20.43
CA LYS A 16 5.09 -18.32 -20.86
C LYS A 16 6.48 -18.94 -20.79
N LEU A 17 7.52 -18.22 -21.20
CA LEU A 17 8.91 -18.70 -21.08
C LEU A 17 9.32 -18.97 -19.63
N ALA A 18 8.77 -18.21 -18.68
CA ALA A 18 8.99 -18.38 -17.25
C ALA A 18 7.97 -19.30 -16.55
N GLY A 19 7.01 -19.90 -17.28
CA GLY A 19 5.91 -20.67 -16.69
C GLY A 19 4.86 -19.82 -15.94
N LEU A 20 4.81 -18.52 -16.20
CA LEU A 20 3.91 -17.55 -15.56
C LEU A 20 2.76 -17.13 -16.50
N LYS A 21 1.62 -16.77 -15.91
CA LYS A 21 0.45 -16.25 -16.62
C LYS A 21 -0.08 -14.99 -15.96
N ILE A 22 -0.45 -14.01 -16.79
CA ILE A 22 -1.03 -12.75 -16.31
C ILE A 22 -2.41 -13.03 -15.71
N ASN A 23 -2.63 -12.59 -14.47
CA ASN A 23 -3.94 -12.63 -13.83
C ASN A 23 -4.76 -11.40 -14.22
N LYS A 24 -5.60 -11.53 -15.25
CA LYS A 24 -6.43 -10.44 -15.77
C LYS A 24 -7.47 -9.90 -14.77
N GLU A 25 -7.90 -10.71 -13.80
CA GLU A 25 -8.84 -10.27 -12.77
C GLU A 25 -8.19 -9.31 -11.77
N LYS A 26 -6.94 -9.61 -11.38
CA LYS A 26 -6.13 -8.78 -10.49
C LYS A 26 -5.49 -7.60 -11.20
N THR A 27 -5.20 -7.69 -12.50
CA THR A 27 -4.65 -6.58 -13.28
C THR A 27 -5.70 -5.52 -13.53
N LYS A 28 -5.41 -4.29 -13.09
CA LYS A 28 -6.26 -3.11 -13.28
C LYS A 28 -5.53 -2.07 -14.11
N ILE A 29 -6.27 -1.29 -14.87
CA ILE A 29 -5.73 -0.23 -15.72
C ILE A 29 -6.15 1.13 -15.17
N ILE A 30 -5.18 2.04 -15.06
CA ILE A 30 -5.45 3.46 -14.80
C ILE A 30 -5.16 4.23 -16.08
N THR A 31 -6.12 5.03 -16.52
CA THR A 31 -6.04 5.85 -17.73
C THR A 31 -5.92 7.32 -17.36
N LYS A 32 -5.02 8.06 -18.03
CA LYS A 32 -4.88 9.52 -17.89
C LYS A 32 -5.41 10.21 -19.13
N ASN A 33 -6.22 11.25 -18.96
CA ASN A 33 -6.78 12.07 -20.05
C ASN A 33 -7.56 11.27 -21.11
N CYS A 34 -8.25 10.19 -20.71
CA CYS A 34 -9.07 9.39 -21.61
C CYS A 34 -10.56 9.71 -21.43
N THR A 35 -11.30 9.74 -22.54
CA THR A 35 -12.76 9.87 -22.52
C THR A 35 -13.43 8.56 -22.08
N LYS A 36 -14.69 8.62 -21.67
CA LYS A 36 -15.47 7.42 -21.28
C LYS A 36 -15.50 6.37 -22.39
N ARG A 37 -15.71 6.80 -23.65
CA ARG A 37 -15.72 5.92 -24.82
C ARG A 37 -14.38 5.23 -25.03
N GLN A 38 -13.26 5.95 -24.89
CA GLN A 38 -11.92 5.36 -25.01
C GLN A 38 -11.64 4.34 -23.89
N ASN A 39 -12.15 4.59 -22.68
CA ASN A 39 -12.04 3.64 -21.57
C ASN A 39 -12.85 2.37 -21.86
N GLU A 40 -14.09 2.49 -22.31
CA GLU A 40 -14.92 1.33 -22.66
C GLU A 40 -14.28 0.50 -23.77
N GLU A 41 -13.77 1.15 -24.82
CA GLU A 41 -13.04 0.48 -25.90
C GLU A 41 -11.77 -0.22 -25.40
N LEU A 42 -11.00 0.43 -24.53
CA LEU A 42 -9.77 -0.13 -23.96
C LEU A 42 -10.08 -1.31 -23.03
N SER A 43 -11.12 -1.21 -22.22
CA SER A 43 -11.55 -2.28 -21.31
C SER A 43 -12.00 -3.51 -22.10
N SER A 44 -12.76 -3.31 -23.19
CA SER A 44 -13.18 -4.37 -24.10
C SER A 44 -11.99 -5.03 -24.80
N LYS A 45 -11.06 -4.23 -25.36
CA LYS A 45 -9.88 -4.75 -26.07
C LYS A 45 -8.93 -5.56 -25.18
N LEU A 46 -8.73 -5.14 -23.93
CA LEU A 46 -7.77 -5.79 -23.03
C LEU A 46 -8.41 -6.86 -22.14
N GLY A 47 -9.75 -6.84 -21.99
CA GLY A 47 -10.47 -7.72 -21.06
C GLY A 47 -10.05 -7.48 -19.61
N MET A 48 -9.71 -6.24 -19.27
CA MET A 48 -9.28 -5.82 -17.93
C MET A 48 -10.14 -4.65 -17.46
N GLN A 49 -10.29 -4.55 -16.14
CA GLN A 49 -11.06 -3.47 -15.54
C GLN A 49 -10.24 -2.18 -15.49
N ILE A 50 -10.86 -1.10 -15.96
CA ILE A 50 -10.34 0.26 -15.78
C ILE A 50 -10.82 0.80 -14.45
N MET A 51 -9.89 1.32 -13.66
CA MET A 51 -10.16 1.90 -12.36
C MET A 51 -9.60 3.32 -12.27
N LYS A 52 -10.23 4.15 -11.44
CA LYS A 52 -9.74 5.51 -11.14
C LYS A 52 -8.56 5.50 -10.16
N LYS A 53 -8.53 4.48 -9.29
CA LYS A 53 -7.50 4.27 -8.27
C LYS A 53 -7.15 2.78 -8.15
N VAL A 54 -5.89 2.47 -7.88
CA VAL A 54 -5.40 1.11 -7.61
C VAL A 54 -4.47 1.14 -6.41
N LYS A 55 -4.46 0.08 -5.60
CA LYS A 55 -3.54 -0.05 -4.47
C LYS A 55 -2.28 -0.81 -4.91
N TYR A 56 -1.11 -0.25 -4.67
CA TYR A 56 0.19 -0.87 -4.92
C TYR A 56 1.05 -0.78 -3.67
N LEU A 57 1.43 -1.94 -3.12
CA LEU A 57 2.27 -2.04 -1.91
C LEU A 57 1.80 -1.18 -0.71
N GLY A 58 0.48 -1.07 -0.52
CA GLY A 58 -0.08 -0.24 0.55
C GLY A 58 -0.50 1.17 0.11
N ILE A 59 0.03 1.66 -1.01
CA ILE A 59 -0.15 3.03 -1.50
C ILE A 59 -1.27 3.08 -2.54
N TRP A 60 -2.18 4.02 -2.41
CA TRP A 60 -3.19 4.34 -3.41
C TRP A 60 -2.57 5.17 -4.54
N LEU A 61 -2.56 4.60 -5.73
CA LEU A 61 -2.18 5.27 -6.97
C LEU A 61 -3.43 5.73 -7.71
N THR A 62 -3.39 6.94 -8.24
CA THR A 62 -4.46 7.55 -9.04
C THR A 62 -3.87 8.13 -10.33
N ALA A 63 -4.71 8.40 -11.33
CA ALA A 63 -4.26 9.07 -12.56
C ALA A 63 -3.76 10.51 -12.31
N LYS A 64 -4.22 11.14 -11.21
CA LYS A 64 -3.86 12.51 -10.82
C LYS A 64 -2.75 12.44 -9.78
N CYS A 65 -1.50 12.58 -10.22
CA CYS A 65 -0.34 12.46 -9.33
C CYS A 65 -0.36 13.46 -8.15
N SER A 66 -1.03 14.61 -8.31
CA SER A 66 -1.15 15.59 -7.22
C SER A 66 -1.94 15.07 -6.01
N SER A 67 -2.83 14.09 -6.17
CA SER A 67 -3.63 13.55 -5.06
C SER A 67 -2.88 12.49 -4.25
N ILE A 68 -1.77 11.95 -4.77
CA ILE A 68 -1.05 10.83 -4.14
C ILE A 68 -0.56 11.22 -2.73
N LYS A 69 -0.10 12.46 -2.54
CA LYS A 69 0.35 12.94 -1.22
C LYS A 69 -0.79 12.93 -0.21
N GLU A 70 -1.87 13.63 -0.53
CA GLU A 70 -3.04 13.77 0.33
C GLU A 70 -3.73 12.42 0.60
N ASP A 71 -3.85 11.59 -0.43
CA ASP A 71 -4.55 10.32 -0.35
C ASP A 71 -3.81 9.27 0.50
N ASN A 72 -2.50 9.44 0.72
CA ASN A 72 -1.64 8.48 1.39
C ASN A 72 -0.90 9.07 2.58
N TYR A 73 0.02 10.01 2.34
CA TYR A 73 0.95 10.52 3.35
C TYR A 73 0.24 11.38 4.39
N ASP A 74 -0.64 12.28 3.97
CA ASP A 74 -1.32 13.17 4.94
C ASP A 74 -2.23 12.36 5.87
N LYS A 75 -2.92 11.34 5.34
CA LYS A 75 -3.69 10.38 6.15
C LYS A 75 -2.80 9.54 7.07
N LEU A 76 -1.65 9.09 6.59
CA LEU A 76 -0.70 8.31 7.40
C LEU A 76 -0.17 9.15 8.56
N ILE A 77 0.18 10.42 8.33
CA ILE A 77 0.64 11.34 9.37
C ILE A 77 -0.43 11.53 10.44
N LEU A 78 -1.70 11.72 10.04
CA LEU A 78 -2.81 11.83 10.99
C LEU A 78 -3.00 10.55 11.83
N GLN A 79 -2.83 9.36 11.21
CA GLN A 79 -2.87 8.10 11.94
C GLN A 79 -1.73 8.00 12.95
N ILE A 80 -0.49 8.33 12.55
CA ILE A 80 0.67 8.34 13.44
C ILE A 80 0.43 9.28 14.63
N GLN A 81 -0.09 10.49 14.41
CA GLN A 81 -0.40 11.42 15.48
C GLN A 81 -1.42 10.84 16.46
N LYS A 82 -2.51 10.26 15.95
CA LYS A 82 -3.53 9.62 16.79
C LYS A 82 -2.99 8.43 17.57
N ASP A 83 -2.12 7.65 16.94
CA ASP A 83 -1.48 6.50 17.59
C ASP A 83 -0.53 6.96 18.70
N LEU A 84 0.26 8.02 18.48
CA LEU A 84 1.09 8.63 19.51
C LEU A 84 0.27 9.17 20.69
N ASP A 85 -0.85 9.85 20.44
CA ASP A 85 -1.75 10.33 21.49
C ASP A 85 -2.36 9.19 22.31
N ASN A 86 -2.74 8.10 21.65
CA ASN A 86 -3.24 6.91 22.32
C ASN A 86 -2.16 6.23 23.15
N TRP A 87 -0.93 6.14 22.62
CA TRP A 87 0.21 5.58 23.35
C TRP A 87 0.52 6.41 24.60
N ALA A 88 0.52 7.74 24.50
CA ALA A 88 0.70 8.61 25.66
C ALA A 88 -0.34 8.33 26.75
N LYS A 89 -1.63 8.19 26.39
CA LYS A 89 -2.71 7.87 27.34
C LYS A 89 -2.52 6.51 28.02
N ILE A 90 -2.06 5.50 27.27
CA ILE A 90 -1.75 4.17 27.83
C ILE A 90 -0.55 4.26 28.80
N GLN A 91 0.50 5.02 28.46
CA GLN A 91 1.62 5.24 29.39
C GLN A 91 1.17 5.93 30.69
N PHE A 92 0.28 6.92 30.60
CA PHE A 92 -0.27 7.56 31.79
C PHE A 92 -1.13 6.62 32.64
N SER A 93 -1.98 5.76 32.03
CA SER A 93 -2.77 4.80 32.81
C SER A 93 -1.92 3.71 33.46
N LEU A 94 -0.82 3.30 32.81
CA LEU A 94 0.14 2.34 33.34
C LEU A 94 0.98 2.90 34.49
N TYR A 95 1.31 4.21 34.47
CA TYR A 95 2.04 4.87 35.56
C TYR A 95 1.27 4.84 36.89
N PHE A 96 -0.07 4.89 36.85
CA PHE A 96 -0.92 4.83 38.03
C PHE A 96 -1.38 3.41 38.40
N SER A 97 -1.00 2.39 37.62
CA SER A 97 -1.33 0.99 37.90
C SER A 97 -0.19 0.28 38.63
N PRO A 98 -0.36 -0.15 39.89
CA PRO A 98 0.72 -0.76 40.68
C PRO A 98 1.19 -2.14 40.16
N ILE A 99 0.57 -2.70 39.12
CA ILE A 99 0.79 -4.09 38.69
C ILE A 99 1.76 -4.21 37.49
N THR A 100 2.06 -3.12 36.79
CA THR A 100 2.76 -3.19 35.50
C THR A 100 4.21 -2.69 35.57
N LYS A 101 5.09 -3.48 36.21
CA LYS A 101 6.47 -3.62 35.71
C LYS A 101 6.40 -4.35 34.35
N ILE A 102 6.05 -3.63 33.28
CA ILE A 102 6.11 -4.19 31.92
C ILE A 102 7.59 -4.31 31.57
N ILE A 103 8.08 -5.56 31.51
CA ILE A 103 9.38 -5.89 30.94
C ILE A 103 9.29 -5.61 29.44
N ILE A 104 9.77 -4.44 29.00
CA ILE A 104 9.95 -4.17 27.57
C ILE A 104 11.23 -4.88 27.13
N PHE A 105 11.07 -6.04 26.48
CA PHE A 105 12.20 -6.72 25.84
C PHE A 105 12.51 -6.01 24.52
N VAL A 106 13.59 -5.22 24.48
CA VAL A 106 14.16 -4.69 23.24
C VAL A 106 15.22 -5.69 22.76
N PRO A 107 14.96 -6.46 21.70
CA PRO A 107 15.94 -7.40 21.18
C PRO A 107 16.94 -6.63 20.32
N ASN A 108 18.02 -6.15 20.93
CA ASN A 108 19.24 -5.85 20.18
C ASN A 108 20.18 -7.04 20.31
N GLY A 109 20.66 -7.51 19.15
CA GLY A 109 21.59 -8.60 19.04
C GLY A 109 22.83 -8.38 19.91
N ALA A 110 23.21 -9.48 20.58
CA ALA A 110 24.38 -9.68 21.42
C ALA A 110 24.40 -8.95 22.78
N SER A 111 24.33 -9.80 23.82
CA SER A 111 24.53 -9.55 25.25
C SER A 111 23.38 -8.91 26.02
N GLN A 112 22.66 -9.79 26.73
CA GLN A 112 21.72 -9.44 27.80
C GLN A 112 22.41 -8.59 28.87
N ALA A 113 21.87 -7.40 29.12
CA ALA A 113 22.03 -6.72 30.40
C ALA A 113 20.67 -6.12 30.77
N ARG A 114 20.01 -6.70 31.78
CA ARG A 114 18.91 -6.04 32.48
C ARG A 114 19.45 -4.73 33.05
N LYS A 115 19.02 -3.59 32.52
CA LYS A 115 19.12 -2.33 33.25
C LYS A 115 17.82 -2.12 34.00
N GLU A 116 17.85 -2.43 35.29
CA GLU A 116 16.85 -1.98 36.24
C GLU A 116 17.11 -0.50 36.50
N ILE A 117 16.13 0.36 36.22
CA ILE A 117 16.16 1.76 36.64
C ILE A 117 15.20 1.85 37.82
N PHE A 118 15.74 2.28 38.97
CA PHE A 118 15.01 2.46 40.23
C PHE A 118 13.88 3.48 40.09
#